data_AF-A0AAD7VML9-F1
#
_entry.id   AF-A0AAD7VML9-F1
#
_cell.length_a   1.000
_cell.length_b   1.000
_cell.length_c   1.000
_cell.angle_alpha   90.00
_cell.angle_beta   90.00
_cell.angle_gamma   90.00
#
_symmetry.space_group_name_H-M   'P 1'
#
loop_
_entity.id
_entity.type
_entity.pdbx_description
1 polymer ?
#
loop_
_entity_poly.entity_id
_entity_poly.type
_entity_poly.pdbx_seq_one_letter_code
_entity_poly.pdbx_strand_id
1 'polypeptide(L)'
;MGRRILTKVIAMTSTMDDIYDVYGTLEELELFTEAVERWDIGAKDKLPEYMKHAFQALLDIYDEIEEKMASEGRSYRVYYTREAVSYS
;
A
#
# COMPACT_ATOMS: atom_id res chain seq x y z
N MET A 1 0.19 7.17 -19.32
CA MET A 1 -0.76 6.88 -18.22
C MET A 1 -0.27 5.72 -17.37
N GLY A 2 -0.23 4.49 -17.91
CA GLY A 2 0.28 3.32 -17.18
C GLY A 2 1.68 3.49 -16.57
N ARG A 3 2.60 4.20 -17.26
CA ARG A 3 3.93 4.52 -16.72
C ARG A 3 3.90 5.29 -15.39
N ARG A 4 2.98 6.26 -15.22
CA ARG A 4 2.92 7.08 -13.99
C ARG A 4 2.42 6.25 -12.81
N ILE A 5 1.39 5.42 -13.04
CA ILE A 5 0.88 4.48 -12.03
C ILE A 5 1.96 3.47 -11.66
N LEU A 6 2.61 2.86 -12.65
CA LEU A 6 3.67 1.90 -12.44
C LEU A 6 4.84 2.49 -11.63
N THR A 7 5.29 3.71 -11.94
CA THR A 7 6.33 4.38 -11.16
C THR A 7 5.92 4.59 -9.70
N LYS A 8 4.67 4.98 -9.43
CA LYS A 8 4.16 5.14 -8.06
C LYS A 8 4.14 3.82 -7.30
N VAL A 9 3.64 2.76 -7.94
CA VAL A 9 3.60 1.41 -7.35
C VAL A 9 5.02 0.93 -7.02
N ILE A 10 5.96 1.01 -7.98
CA ILE A 10 7.35 0.59 -7.76
C ILE A 10 7.99 1.35 -6.59
N ALA A 11 7.83 2.68 -6.54
CA ALA A 11 8.38 3.48 -5.46
C ALA A 11 7.78 3.11 -4.09
N MET A 12 6.48 2.80 -4.05
CA MET A 12 5.81 2.34 -2.83
C MET A 12 6.32 0.97 -2.40
N THR A 13 6.45 0.02 -3.34
CA THR A 13 7.01 -1.30 -3.05
C THR A 13 8.43 -1.21 -2.50
N SER A 14 9.30 -0.37 -3.08
CA SER A 14 10.65 -0.13 -2.54
C SER A 14 10.63 0.51 -1.14
N THR A 15 9.68 1.41 -0.88
CA THR A 15 9.55 2.00 0.46
C THR A 15 9.11 0.97 1.50
N MET A 16 8.23 0.03 1.12
CA MET A 16 7.84 -1.08 1.98
C MET A 16 9.02 -2.03 2.22
N ASP A 17 9.76 -2.39 1.17
CA ASP A 17 10.98 -3.21 1.23
C ASP A 17 11.98 -2.67 2.27
N ASP A 18 12.30 -1.37 2.21
CA ASP A 18 13.16 -0.71 3.19
C ASP A 18 12.63 -0.82 4.64
N ILE A 19 11.30 -0.73 4.82
CA ILE A 19 10.66 -0.89 6.13
C ILE A 19 10.88 -2.30 6.68
N TYR A 20 10.69 -3.34 5.85
CA TYR A 20 10.85 -4.74 6.26
C TYR A 20 12.32 -5.15 6.47
N ASP A 21 13.26 -4.61 5.68
CA ASP A 21 14.66 -5.04 5.71
C ASP A 21 15.56 -4.24 6.66
N VAL A 22 15.25 -2.96 6.89
CA VAL A 22 16.18 -2.04 7.59
C VAL A 22 15.56 -1.35 8.80
N TYR A 23 14.31 -0.86 8.69
CA TYR A 23 13.77 0.08 9.68
C TYR A 23 12.84 -0.54 10.74
N GLY A 24 12.11 -1.60 10.39
CA GLY A 24 11.10 -2.18 11.27
C GLY A 24 11.66 -3.18 12.27
N THR A 25 11.17 -3.11 13.50
CA THR A 25 11.27 -4.22 14.46
C THR A 25 10.19 -5.28 14.18
N LEU A 26 10.40 -6.53 14.62
CA LEU A 26 9.44 -7.61 14.36
C LEU A 26 8.01 -7.27 14.80
N GLU A 27 7.84 -6.68 15.99
CA GLU A 27 6.54 -6.28 16.53
C GLU A 27 5.86 -5.18 15.69
N GLU A 28 6.64 -4.22 15.18
CA GLU A 28 6.12 -3.17 14.29
C GLU A 28 5.74 -3.73 12.91
N LEU A 29 6.53 -4.68 12.40
CA LEU A 29 6.27 -5.33 11.11
C LEU A 29 5.04 -6.23 11.14
N GLU A 30 4.75 -6.90 12.26
CA GLU A 30 3.50 -7.65 12.45
C GLU A 30 2.29 -6.71 12.38
N LEU A 31 2.33 -5.57 13.07
CA LEU A 31 1.28 -4.56 13.02
C LEU A 31 1.12 -3.95 11.62
N PHE A 32 2.24 -3.68 10.94
CA PHE A 32 2.25 -3.15 9.58
C PHE A 32 1.65 -4.14 8.58
N THR A 33 2.01 -5.42 8.69
CA THR A 33 1.46 -6.50 7.87
C THR A 33 -0.04 -6.63 8.08
N GLU A 34 -0.51 -6.65 9.34
CA GLU A 34 -1.94 -6.70 9.65
C GLU A 34 -2.70 -5.50 9.06
N ALA A 35 -2.11 -4.30 9.11
CA ALA A 35 -2.72 -3.10 8.53
C ALA A 35 -2.85 -3.22 6.99
N VAL A 36 -1.82 -3.71 6.31
CA VAL A 36 -1.81 -3.94 4.85
C VAL A 36 -2.80 -5.02 4.45
N GLU A 37 -2.87 -6.14 5.16
CA GLU A 37 -3.82 -7.22 4.86
C GLU A 37 -5.29 -6.78 5.03
N ARG A 38 -5.58 -6.05 6.11
CA ARG A 38 -6.94 -5.56 6.39
C ARG A 38 -7.34 -4.38 5.53
N TRP A 39 -6.36 -3.66 4.97
CA TRP A 39 -6.58 -2.40 4.26
C TRP A 39 -7.37 -1.37 5.10
N ASP A 40 -7.18 -1.42 6.43
CA ASP A 40 -8.00 -0.68 7.39
C ASP A 40 -7.26 0.55 7.91
N ILE A 41 -7.84 1.72 7.66
CA ILE A 41 -7.32 3.02 8.16
C ILE A 41 -7.26 3.02 9.69
N GLY A 42 -8.16 2.29 10.38
CA GLY A 42 -8.14 2.17 11.84
C GLY A 42 -6.93 1.41 12.39
N ALA A 43 -6.27 0.58 11.57
CA ALA A 43 -5.03 -0.10 11.96
C ALA A 43 -3.82 0.85 11.97
N LYS A 44 -3.91 1.97 11.24
CA LYS A 44 -2.87 3.01 11.16
C LYS A 44 -2.50 3.58 12.53
N ASP A 45 -3.47 3.72 13.44
CA ASP A 45 -3.23 4.35 14.75
C ASP A 45 -2.27 3.57 15.64
N LYS A 46 -2.11 2.27 15.37
CA LYS A 46 -1.20 1.38 16.10
C LYS A 46 0.23 1.39 15.56
N LEU A 47 0.45 1.96 14.37
CA LEU A 47 1.75 1.97 13.72
C LEU A 47 2.65 3.09 14.29
N PRO A 48 3.98 2.92 14.22
CA PRO A 48 4.92 4.03 14.39
C PRO A 48 4.68 5.14 13.36
N GLU A 49 4.98 6.39 13.71
CA GLU A 49 4.70 7.54 12.83
C GLU A 49 5.29 7.39 11.41
N TYR A 50 6.53 6.91 11.26
CA TYR A 50 7.12 6.73 9.93
C TYR A 50 6.35 5.71 9.07
N MET A 51 5.89 4.60 9.66
CA MET A 51 5.08 3.59 8.97
C MET A 51 3.68 4.09 8.64
N LYS A 52 3.10 4.98 9.47
CA LYS A 52 1.80 5.61 9.17
C LYS A 52 1.84 6.41 7.88
N HIS A 53 2.93 7.11 7.61
CA HIS A 53 3.10 7.88 6.39
C HIS A 53 3.20 6.96 5.17
N ALA A 54 3.98 5.88 5.27
CA ALA A 54 4.07 4.87 4.22
C ALA A 54 2.72 4.18 3.95
N PHE A 55 2.00 3.78 5.00
CA PHE A 55 0.68 3.18 4.88
C PHE A 55 -0.35 4.12 4.27
N GLN A 56 -0.38 5.40 4.69
CA GLN A 56 -1.27 6.38 4.07
C GLN A 56 -0.96 6.58 2.58
N ALA A 57 0.32 6.68 2.22
CA ALA A 57 0.73 6.83 0.84
C ALA A 57 0.31 5.63 -0.02
N LEU A 58 0.38 4.41 0.53
CA LEU A 58 -0.13 3.21 -0.11
C LEU A 58 -1.64 3.35 -0.41
N LEU A 59 -2.44 3.71 0.59
CA LEU A 59 -3.89 3.89 0.41
C LEU A 59 -4.21 4.96 -0.64
N ASP A 60 -3.56 6.12 -0.55
CA ASP A 60 -3.80 7.24 -1.48
C ASP A 60 -3.46 6.87 -2.94
N ILE A 61 -2.39 6.08 -3.16
CA ILE A 61 -2.02 5.60 -4.49
C ILE A 61 -3.10 4.67 -5.04
N TYR A 62 -3.63 3.77 -4.22
CA TYR A 62 -4.66 2.82 -4.65
C TYR A 62 -6.01 3.49 -4.90
N ASP A 63 -6.40 4.47 -4.07
CA ASP A 63 -7.59 5.29 -4.30
C ASP A 63 -7.49 6.07 -5.62
N GLU A 64 -6.33 6.66 -5.93
CA GLU A 64 -6.10 7.33 -7.23
C GLU A 64 -6.19 6.33 -8.40
N ILE A 65 -5.63 5.13 -8.24
CA ILE A 65 -5.72 4.08 -9.26
C ILE A 65 -7.19 3.67 -9.44
N GLU A 66 -7.94 3.50 -8.35
CA GLU A 66 -9.34 3.09 -8.38
C GLU A 66 -10.22 4.12 -9.07
N GLU A 67 -10.13 5.40 -8.68
CA GLU A 67 -10.89 6.49 -9.30
C GLU A 67 -10.65 6.53 -10.82
N LYS A 68 -9.38 6.39 -11.22
CA LYS A 68 -9.01 6.39 -12.64
C LYS A 68 -9.47 5.16 -13.38
N MET A 69 -9.33 3.97 -12.79
CA MET A 69 -9.81 2.73 -13.42
C MET A 69 -11.33 2.71 -13.50
N ALA A 70 -12.04 3.26 -12.52
CA ALA A 70 -13.49 3.43 -12.56
C ALA A 70 -13.92 4.34 -13.72
N SER A 71 -13.21 5.46 -13.95
CA SER A 71 -13.48 6.35 -15.09
C SER A 71 -13.32 5.68 -16.46
N GLU A 72 -12.52 4.61 -16.54
CA GLU A 72 -12.31 3.81 -17.76
C GLU A 72 -13.18 2.52 -17.81
N GLY A 73 -14.05 2.28 -16.82
CA GLY A 73 -14.84 1.04 -16.71
C GLY A 73 -14.01 -0.21 -16.39
N ARG A 74 -12.85 -0.04 -15.73
CA ARG A 74 -11.84 -1.08 -15.46
C ARG A 74 -11.53 -1.27 -13.97
N SER A 75 -12.43 -0.84 -13.08
CA SER A 75 -12.24 -0.89 -11.60
C SER A 75 -11.86 -2.29 -11.09
N TYR A 76 -12.35 -3.36 -11.73
CA TYR A 76 -11.99 -4.74 -11.39
C TYR A 76 -10.48 -5.03 -11.39
N ARG A 77 -9.66 -4.24 -12.09
CA ARG A 77 -8.20 -4.40 -12.10
C ARG A 77 -7.55 -4.01 -10.77
N VAL A 78 -8.17 -3.10 -10.03
CA VAL A 78 -7.67 -2.63 -8.72
C VAL A 78 -7.68 -3.76 -7.71
N TYR A 79 -8.74 -4.59 -7.73
CA TYR A 79 -8.87 -5.77 -6.90
C TYR A 79 -7.66 -6.71 -7.03
N TYR A 80 -7.29 -7.07 -8.26
CA TYR A 80 -6.13 -7.93 -8.51
C TYR A 80 -4.81 -7.29 -8.06
N THR A 81 -4.65 -5.98 -8.22
CA THR A 81 -3.45 -5.29 -7.75
C THR A 81 -3.38 -5.16 -6.23
N ARG A 82 -4.52 -5.18 -5.52
CA ARG A 82 -4.55 -5.19 -4.05
C ARG A 82 -4.18 -6.56 -3.53
N GLU A 83 -4.79 -7.63 -4.08
CA GLU A 83 -4.40 -9.00 -3.73
C GLU A 83 -2.92 -9.26 -3.95
N ALA A 84 -2.35 -8.79 -5.07
CA ALA A 84 -0.93 -8.97 -5.34
C ALA A 84 0.00 -8.34 -4.29
N VAL A 85 -0.41 -7.26 -3.62
CA VAL A 85 0.38 -6.61 -2.56
C VAL A 85 0.16 -7.26 -1.19
N SER A 86 -1.04 -7.78 -0.93
CA SER A 86 -1.31 -8.50 0.33
C SER A 86 -0.64 -9.87 0.41
N TYR A 87 -0.24 -10.46 -0.73
CA TYR A 87 0.33 -11.81 -0.82
C TYR A 87 1.75 -11.87 -1.39
N SER A 88 2.39 -10.72 -1.67
CA SER A 88 3.79 -10.63 -2.12
C SER A 88 4.77 -10.64 -0.96
#